data_AF-A0A0P7ZME5-F1
#
_entry.id   AF-A0A0P7ZME5-F1
#
_cell.length_a   1.000
_cell.length_b   1.000
_cell.length_c   1.000
_cell.angle_alpha   90.00
_cell.angle_beta   90.00
_cell.angle_gamma   90.00
#
_symmetry.space_group_name_H-M   'P 1'
#
loop_
_entity.id
_entity.type
_entity.pdbx_description
1 polymer ?
#
loop_
_entity_poly.entity_id
_entity_poly.type
_entity_poly.pdbx_seq_one_letter_code
_entity_poly.pdbx_strand_id
1 'polypeptide(L)' 'MKKLLFPLFMSLYMSFLMTGLITWINTGLSAGFFGRWWVAFYIAWPIAFALVYLGAQPIRAFAEKLIAAKK' A
#
# COMPACT_ATOMS: atom_id res chain seq x y z
N MET A 1 -0.35 -10.78 -18.35
CA MET A 1 -1.43 -9.87 -17.90
C MET A 1 -1.73 -9.99 -16.40
N LYS A 2 -2.07 -11.17 -15.84
CA LYS A 2 -2.40 -11.35 -14.40
C LYS A 2 -1.29 -10.90 -13.41
N LYS A 3 0.00 -11.02 -13.79
CA LYS A 3 1.15 -10.66 -12.94
C LYS A 3 1.30 -9.17 -12.62
N LEU A 4 0.70 -8.28 -13.42
CA LEU A 4 0.77 -6.82 -13.23
C LEU A 4 -0.54 -6.24 -12.68
N LEU A 5 -1.68 -6.78 -13.13
CA LEU A 5 -3.00 -6.36 -12.66
C LEU A 5 -3.16 -6.60 -11.16
N PHE A 6 -2.74 -7.75 -10.64
CA PHE A 6 -2.91 -8.05 -9.23
C PHE A 6 -2.14 -7.08 -8.30
N PRO A 7 -0.81 -6.85 -8.48
CA PRO A 7 -0.09 -5.82 -7.73
C PRO A 7 -0.67 -4.41 -7.87
N LEU A 8 -1.12 -4.04 -9.07
CA LEU A 8 -1.69 -2.72 -9.35
C LEU A 8 -2.98 -2.50 -8.57
N PHE A 9 -3.95 -3.42 -8.65
CA PHE A 9 -5.21 -3.30 -7.92
C PHE A 9 -5.03 -3.42 -6.42
N MET A 10 -4.13 -4.29 -5.94
CA MET A 10 -3.86 -4.42 -4.50
C MET A 10 -3.20 -3.17 -3.92
N SER A 11 -2.19 -2.61 -4.61
CA SER A 11 -1.53 -1.38 -4.15
C SER A 11 -2.49 -0.18 -4.20
N LEU A 12 -3.33 -0.08 -5.23
CA LEU A 12 -4.35 0.96 -5.33
C LEU A 12 -5.36 0.89 -4.18
N TYR A 13 -5.92 -0.30 -3.91
CA TYR A 13 -6.91 -0.53 -2.84
C TYR A 13 -6.35 -0.17 -1.46
N MET A 14 -5.16 -0.69 -1.13
CA MET A 14 -4.53 -0.46 0.17
C MET A 14 -4.12 1.00 0.35
N SER A 15 -3.50 1.62 -0.66
CA SER A 15 -3.06 3.02 -0.56
C SER A 15 -4.24 3.99 -0.47
N PHE A 16 -5.32 3.76 -1.23
CA PHE A 16 -6.51 4.60 -1.21
C PHE A 16 -7.18 4.60 0.18
N LEU A 17 -7.39 3.41 0.75
CA LEU A 17 -8.01 3.26 2.06
C LEU A 17 -7.12 3.75 3.20
N MET A 18 -5.84 3.36 3.20
CA MET A 18 -4.93 3.73 4.29
C MET A 18 -4.65 5.23 4.32
N THR A 19 -4.46 5.87 3.17
CA THR A 19 -4.25 7.33 3.13
C THR A 19 -5.51 8.09 3.54
N GLY A 20 -6.71 7.60 3.19
CA GLY A 20 -7.98 8.18 3.62
C GLY A 20 -8.17 8.06 5.13
N LEU A 21 -7.97 6.85 5.66
CA LEU A 21 -8.08 6.58 7.09
C LEU A 21 -7.07 7.39 7.90
N ILE A 22 -5.80 7.41 7.49
CA ILE A 22 -4.74 8.17 8.17
C ILE A 22 -5.05 9.68 8.11
N THR A 23 -5.45 10.20 6.95
CA THR A 23 -5.84 11.61 6.83
C THR A 23 -7.01 11.94 7.74
N TRP A 24 -7.98 11.03 7.86
CA TRP A 24 -9.14 11.22 8.72
C TRP A 24 -8.75 11.21 10.19
N ILE A 25 -7.97 10.22 10.63
CA ILE A 25 -7.50 10.11 12.02
C ILE A 25 -6.69 11.36 12.42
N ASN A 26 -5.81 11.85 11.55
CA ASN A 26 -4.92 12.96 11.88
C ASN A 26 -5.59 14.34 11.79
N THR A 27 -6.57 14.52 10.90
CA THR A 27 -7.06 15.85 10.56
C THR A 27 -8.57 16.04 10.69
N GLY A 28 -9.31 14.96 10.97
CA GLY A 28 -10.77 14.96 11.00
C GLY A 28 -11.40 15.14 9.60
N LEU A 29 -12.72 14.99 9.53
CA LEU A 29 -13.54 15.36 8.37
C LEU A 29 -13.86 16.86 8.43
N SER A 30 -12.87 17.70 8.10
CA SER A 30 -13.03 19.15 8.00
C SER A 30 -13.03 19.62 6.53
N ALA A 31 -13.34 20.90 6.30
CA ALA A 31 -13.08 21.53 5.00
C ALA A 31 -11.61 21.30 4.59
N GLY A 32 -11.39 20.87 3.33
CA GLY A 32 -10.06 20.51 2.82
C GLY A 32 -9.64 19.04 3.03
N PHE A 33 -10.47 18.20 3.65
CA PHE A 33 -10.19 16.76 3.82
C PHE A 33 -9.83 16.07 2.48
N PHE A 34 -10.66 16.26 1.45
CA PHE A 34 -10.43 15.68 0.13
C PHE A 34 -9.11 16.14 -0.50
N GLY A 35 -8.73 17.41 -0.31
CA GLY A 35 -7.46 17.93 -0.82
C GLY A 35 -6.25 17.30 -0.13
N ARG A 36 -6.26 17.23 1.20
CA ARG A 36 -5.19 16.58 1.98
C ARG A 36 -5.09 15.10 1.67
N TRP A 37 -6.23 14.43 1.58
CA TRP A 37 -6.28 13.01 1.23
C TRP A 37 -5.75 12.74 -0.17
N TRP A 38 -6.13 13.55 -1.16
CA TRP A 38 -5.67 13.38 -2.54
C TRP A 38 -4.16 13.55 -2.67
N VAL A 39 -3.58 14.55 -1.99
CA VAL A 39 -2.12 14.75 -1.95
C VAL A 39 -1.43 13.55 -1.30
N ALA A 40 -1.96 13.06 -0.16
CA ALA A 40 -1.41 11.88 0.51
C ALA A 40 -1.49 10.62 -0.38
N PHE A 41 -2.63 10.40 -1.06
CA PHE A 41 -2.83 9.29 -1.98
C PHE A 41 -1.88 9.34 -3.17
N TYR A 42 -1.76 10.50 -3.82
CA TYR A 42 -0.92 10.68 -5.00
C TYR A 42 0.56 10.40 -4.71
N ILE A 43 1.05 10.77 -3.53
CA ILE A 43 2.43 10.50 -3.11
C ILE A 43 2.62 9.04 -2.68
N ALA A 44 1.66 8.48 -1.93
CA ALA A 44 1.79 7.13 -1.38
C ALA A 44 1.61 6.02 -2.43
N TRP A 45 0.75 6.22 -3.43
CA TRP A 45 0.45 5.21 -4.45
C TRP A 45 1.67 4.72 -5.25
N PRO A 46 2.53 5.57 -5.85
CA PRO A 46 3.71 5.10 -6.58
C PRO A 46 4.70 4.35 -5.70
N ILE A 47 4.85 4.75 -4.44
CA ILE A 47 5.71 4.08 -3.45
C ILE A 47 5.13 2.69 -3.14
N ALA A 48 3.83 2.60 -2.86
CA ALA A 48 3.14 1.34 -2.59
C ALA A 48 3.23 0.37 -3.78
N PHE A 49 3.03 0.87 -5.01
CA PHE A 49 3.16 0.06 -6.21
C PHE A 49 4.60 -0.47 -6.38
N ALA A 50 5.61 0.37 -6.21
CA ALA A 50 7.01 -0.05 -6.28
C ALA A 50 7.35 -1.09 -5.22
N LEU A 51 6.90 -0.90 -3.97
CA LEU A 51 7.10 -1.85 -2.88
C LEU A 51 6.43 -3.21 -3.14
N VAL A 52 5.20 -3.23 -3.66
CA VAL A 52 4.52 -4.50 -3.97
C VAL A 52 5.17 -5.17 -5.18
N TYR A 53 5.52 -4.41 -6.22
CA TYR A 53 6.11 -4.96 -7.44
C TYR A 53 7.51 -5.56 -7.18
N LEU A 54 8.37 -4.85 -6.45
CA LEU A 54 9.73 -5.30 -6.15
C LEU A 54 9.79 -6.22 -4.93
N GLY A 55 8.96 -5.96 -3.92
CA GLY A 55 9.01 -6.61 -2.61
C GLY A 55 8.28 -7.94 -2.53
N ALA A 56 7.34 -8.24 -3.42
CA ALA A 56 6.50 -9.44 -3.30
C ALA A 56 7.30 -10.76 -3.25
N GLN A 57 8.35 -10.89 -4.08
CA GLN A 57 9.18 -12.10 -4.10
C GLN A 57 10.15 -12.19 -2.90
N PRO A 58 10.95 -11.16 -2.57
CA PRO A 58 11.88 -11.24 -1.43
C PRO A 58 11.16 -11.39 -0.09
N ILE A 59 10.01 -10.72 0.11
CA ILE A 59 9.21 -10.86 1.33
C ILE A 59 8.70 -12.29 1.49
N ARG A 60 8.21 -12.88 0.38
CA ARG A 60 7.71 -14.26 0.39
C ARG A 60 8.83 -15.26 0.68
N ALA A 61 9.99 -15.09 0.04
CA ALA A 61 11.16 -15.92 0.29
C ALA A 61 11.65 -15.80 1.74
N PHE A 62 11.62 -14.60 2.32
CA PHE A 62 11.97 -14.38 3.72
C PHE A 62 10.98 -15.06 4.69
N ALA A 63 9.68 -14.95 4.43
CA ALA A 63 8.65 -15.61 5.23
C ALA A 63 8.80 -17.15 5.20
N GLU A 64 9.06 -17.72 4.02
CA GLU A 64 9.30 -19.16 3.87
C GLU A 64 10.55 -19.61 4.64
N LYS A 65 11.64 -18.82 4.63
CA LYS A 65 12.84 -19.10 5.43
C LYS A 65 12.58 -19.10 6.94
N LEU A 66 11.78 -18.17 7.45
CA LEU A 66 11.43 -18.12 8.87
C LEU A 66 10.60 -19.33 9.31
N ILE A 67 9.70 -19.82 8.45
CA ILE A 67 8.91 -21.02 8.73
C ILE A 67 9.81 -22.26 8.71
N ALA A 68 10.71 -22.36 7.72
CA ALA A 68 11.63 -23.50 7.60
C ALA A 68 12.66 -23.55 8.75
N ALA A 69 13.10 -22.40 9.28
CA ALA A 69 14.01 -22.33 10.43
C ALA A 69 13.38 -22.78 11.76
N LYS A 70 12.05 -22.94 11.81
CA LYS A 70 11.31 -23.37 13.01
C LYS A 70 11.05 -24.89 13.04
N LYS A 71 11.53 -25.63 12.05
CA LYS A 71 11.40 -27.09 11.92
C LYS A 71 12.75 -27.76 12.16
#